data_AF-A0A2V5SMH6-F1
#
_entry.id   AF-A0A2V5SMH6-F1
#
_cell.length_a   1.000
_cell.length_b   1.000
_cell.length_c   1.000
_cell.angle_alpha   90.00
_cell.angle_beta   90.00
_cell.angle_gamma   90.00
#
_symmetry.space_group_name_H-M   'P 1'
#
loop_
_entity.id
_entity.type
_entity.pdbx_description
1 polymer ?
#
loop_
_entity_poly.entity_id
_entity_poly.type
_entity_poly.pdbx_seq_one_letter_code
_entity_poly.pdbx_strand_id
1 'polypeptide(L)'
;MKLKSLLLSAVVAAFIWGAASPANSQTDLDLPLASQAAQVKQRLGVTDVTITYHRPLVNGRKIWGALVPFGQVWRAGANENTRVEFSTPVAV
;
A
#
# COMPACT_ATOMS: atom_id res chain seq x y z
N MET A 1 24.53 -2.92 -58.84
CA MET A 1 23.21 -2.66 -58.24
C MET A 1 22.94 -3.42 -56.94
N LYS A 2 23.42 -4.67 -56.77
CA LYS A 2 23.09 -5.51 -55.59
C LYS A 2 23.66 -5.03 -54.24
N LEU A 3 24.84 -4.39 -54.21
CA LEU A 3 25.48 -3.98 -52.95
C LEU A 3 24.85 -2.72 -52.32
N LYS A 4 24.44 -1.75 -53.16
CA LYS A 4 23.76 -0.53 -52.71
C LYS A 4 22.33 -0.81 -52.22
N SER A 5 21.62 -1.77 -52.84
CA SER A 5 20.30 -2.20 -52.38
C SER A 5 20.36 -3.04 -51.09
N LEU A 6 21.47 -3.76 -50.84
CA LEU A 6 21.71 -4.49 -49.58
C LEU A 6 21.98 -3.53 -48.41
N LEU A 7 22.79 -2.49 -48.64
CA LEU A 7 23.09 -1.48 -47.62
C LEU A 7 21.84 -0.66 -47.26
N LEU A 8 20.99 -0.35 -48.25
CA LEU A 8 19.76 0.40 -48.02
C LEU A 8 18.70 -0.42 -47.25
N SER A 9 18.62 -1.73 -47.50
CA SER A 9 17.72 -2.62 -46.76
C SER A 9 18.21 -2.92 -45.34
N ALA A 10 19.52 -2.97 -45.09
CA ALA A 10 20.09 -3.08 -43.75
C ALA A 10 19.81 -1.85 -42.88
N VAL A 11 19.87 -0.65 -43.46
CA VAL A 11 19.54 0.61 -42.75
C VAL A 11 18.04 0.69 -42.42
N VAL A 12 17.17 0.26 -43.35
CA VAL A 12 15.72 0.22 -43.11
C VAL A 12 15.37 -0.83 -42.03
N ALA A 13 16.00 -2.00 -42.05
CA ALA A 13 15.81 -3.01 -41.01
C ALA A 13 16.27 -2.53 -39.63
N ALA A 14 17.40 -1.81 -39.55
CA ALA A 14 17.88 -1.21 -38.30
C ALA A 14 16.93 -0.11 -37.78
N PHE A 15 16.29 0.64 -38.68
CA PHE A 15 15.31 1.68 -38.30
C PHE A 15 13.99 1.07 -37.78
N ILE A 16 13.53 -0.04 -38.37
CA ILE A 16 12.32 -0.76 -37.93
C ILE A 16 12.55 -1.43 -36.56
N TRP A 17 13.77 -1.87 -36.26
CA TRP A 17 14.10 -2.41 -34.94
C TRP A 17 14.27 -1.34 -33.85
N GLY A 18 14.78 -0.15 -34.20
CA GLY A 18 14.90 0.96 -33.25
C GLY A 18 13.56 1.59 -32.83
N ALA A 19 12.53 1.48 -33.67
CA ALA A 19 11.20 2.05 -33.40
C ALA A 19 10.27 1.12 -32.57
N ALA A 20 10.67 -0.12 -32.34
CA ALA A 20 9.88 -1.11 -31.60
C ALA A 20 10.38 -1.29 -30.15
N SER A 21 10.57 -0.18 -29.43
CA SER A 21 10.67 -0.25 -27.97
C SER A 21 9.26 -0.21 -27.38
N PRO A 22 8.71 -1.29 -26.80
CA PRO A 22 7.47 -1.18 -26.04
C PRO A 22 7.75 -0.32 -24.80
N ALA A 23 7.34 0.94 -24.87
CA ALA A 23 7.31 1.84 -23.72
C ALA A 23 6.15 1.42 -22.79
N ASN A 24 6.33 0.32 -22.06
CA ASN A 24 5.42 -0.08 -20.99
C ASN A 24 5.73 0.76 -19.75
N SER A 25 5.23 2.00 -19.74
CA SER A 25 5.12 2.80 -18.52
C SER A 25 3.87 2.38 -17.76
N GLN A 26 3.88 1.20 -17.14
CA GLN A 26 2.88 0.89 -16.12
C GLN A 26 3.32 1.59 -14.84
N THR A 27 2.67 2.72 -14.53
CA THR A 27 2.81 3.37 -13.23
C THR A 27 2.14 2.49 -12.19
N ASP A 28 2.91 1.94 -11.27
CA ASP A 28 2.35 1.22 -10.12
C ASP A 28 1.64 2.25 -9.24
N LEU A 29 0.31 2.22 -9.24
CA LEU A 29 -0.51 3.16 -8.49
C LEU A 29 -0.57 2.67 -7.04
N ASP A 30 -0.06 3.48 -6.12
CA ASP A 30 -0.22 3.22 -4.69
C ASP A 30 -1.67 3.51 -4.28
N LEU A 31 -2.46 2.44 -4.17
CA LEU A 31 -3.87 2.50 -3.82
C LEU A 31 -4.04 2.46 -2.29
N PRO A 32 -5.02 3.20 -1.74
CA PRO A 32 -5.29 3.13 -0.31
C PRO A 32 -5.72 1.72 0.11
N LEU A 33 -5.21 1.27 1.25
CA LEU A 33 -5.66 0.04 1.90
C LEU A 33 -7.17 0.09 2.17
N ALA A 34 -7.84 -1.05 1.96
CA ALA A 34 -9.28 -1.19 2.18
C ALA A 34 -9.72 -0.88 3.63
N SER A 35 -8.82 -1.02 4.60
CA SER A 35 -8.99 -0.51 5.97
C SER A 35 -7.82 0.41 6.29
N GLN A 36 -8.09 1.70 6.30
CA GLN A 36 -7.03 2.71 6.44
C GLN A 36 -6.47 2.76 7.86
N ALA A 37 -5.17 3.05 7.93
CA ALA A 37 -4.48 3.40 9.17
C ALA A 37 -4.94 4.76 9.68
N ALA A 38 -5.01 4.91 11.00
CA ALA A 38 -5.27 6.16 11.69
C ALA A 38 -4.43 6.24 12.97
N GLN A 39 -4.12 7.46 13.39
CA GLN A 39 -3.37 7.73 14.60
C GLN A 39 -4.01 8.87 15.38
N VAL A 40 -4.06 8.72 16.71
CA VAL A 40 -4.35 9.81 17.65
C VAL A 40 -3.16 9.97 18.56
N LYS A 41 -2.65 11.19 18.67
CA LYS A 41 -1.53 11.53 19.53
C LYS A 41 -1.94 12.66 20.46
N GLN A 42 -1.68 12.50 21.75
CA GLN A 42 -1.92 13.53 22.76
C GLN A 42 -0.75 13.61 23.73
N ARG A 43 -0.33 14.85 24.04
CA ARG A 43 0.64 15.14 25.09
C ARG A 43 -0.08 15.24 26.43
N LEU A 44 0.35 14.44 27.40
CA LEU A 44 -0.05 14.50 28.80
C LEU A 44 1.17 14.93 29.64
N GLY A 45 1.20 16.19 30.07
CA GLY A 45 2.38 16.75 30.74
C GLY A 45 3.61 16.75 29.83
N VAL A 46 4.58 15.90 30.14
CA VAL A 46 5.80 15.67 29.33
C VAL A 46 5.78 14.37 28.52
N THR A 47 4.70 13.59 28.61
CA THR A 47 4.58 12.27 27.96
C THR A 47 3.67 12.34 26.75
N ASP A 48 4.17 11.90 25.60
CA ASP A 48 3.34 11.65 24.43
C ASP A 48 2.69 10.26 24.52
N VAL A 49 1.37 10.23 24.38
CA VAL A 49 0.59 9.00 24.22
C VAL A 49 0.13 8.92 22.77
N THR A 50 0.50 7.85 22.09
CA THR A 50 0.15 7.61 20.69
C THR A 50 -0.65 6.32 20.57
N ILE A 51 -1.81 6.41 19.93
CA ILE A 51 -2.65 5.25 19.60
C ILE A 51 -2.67 5.12 18.08
N THR A 52 -2.12 4.02 17.57
CA THR A 52 -2.15 3.67 16.14
C THR A 52 -3.11 2.51 15.94
N TYR A 53 -4.05 2.65 15.02
CA TYR A 53 -5.09 1.65 14.78
C TYR A 53 -5.54 1.62 13.32
N HIS A 54 -6.18 0.51 12.94
CA HIS A 54 -6.82 0.36 11.64
C HIS A 54 -8.33 0.21 11.83
N ARG A 55 -9.10 1.04 11.15
CA ARG A 55 -10.56 1.05 11.24
C ARG A 55 -11.17 0.09 10.21
N PRO A 56 -11.89 -0.97 10.63
CA PRO A 56 -12.55 -1.85 9.67
C PRO A 56 -13.72 -1.09 9.02
N LEU A 57 -13.70 -0.98 7.69
CA LEU A 57 -14.86 -0.46 6.97
C LEU A 57 -16.00 -1.49 7.00
N VAL A 58 -17.20 -1.00 7.29
CA VAL A 58 -18.37 -1.85 7.54
C VAL A 58 -18.79 -2.60 6.26
N ASN A 59 -18.55 -2.07 5.06
CA ASN A 59 -18.69 -2.76 3.75
C ASN A 59 -19.88 -3.72 3.63
N GLY A 60 -21.03 -3.41 4.25
CA GLY A 60 -22.22 -4.28 4.29
C GLY A 60 -22.07 -5.60 5.06
N ARG A 61 -20.94 -5.84 5.75
CA ARG A 61 -20.66 -7.05 6.53
C ARG A 61 -21.16 -6.90 7.97
N LYS A 62 -21.55 -8.02 8.58
CA LYS A 62 -21.81 -8.08 10.01
C LYS A 62 -20.48 -7.95 10.77
N ILE A 63 -20.34 -6.87 11.54
CA ILE A 63 -19.12 -6.64 12.34
C ILE A 63 -19.24 -7.33 13.69
N TRP A 64 -20.23 -6.96 14.48
CA TRP A 64 -20.43 -7.46 15.83
C TRP A 64 -21.03 -8.87 15.84
N GLY A 65 -20.44 -9.76 16.64
CA GLY A 65 -20.79 -11.19 16.67
C GLY A 65 -20.32 -11.97 15.44
N ALA A 66 -19.45 -11.39 14.62
CA ALA A 66 -18.79 -12.06 13.49
C ALA A 66 -17.32 -11.65 13.43
N LEU A 67 -16.97 -10.52 12.78
CA LEU A 67 -15.60 -10.01 12.75
C LEU A 67 -15.07 -9.67 14.15
N VAL A 68 -15.95 -9.11 15.00
CA VAL A 68 -15.71 -8.92 16.43
C VAL A 68 -16.56 -9.94 17.19
N PRO A 69 -16.02 -11.11 17.52
CA PRO A 69 -16.76 -12.18 18.18
C PRO A 69 -17.04 -11.85 19.65
N PHE A 70 -18.19 -12.29 20.16
CA PHE A 70 -18.54 -12.12 21.57
C PHE A 70 -17.98 -13.27 22.41
N GLY A 71 -17.47 -12.95 23.60
CA GLY A 71 -17.01 -13.95 24.57
C GLY A 71 -15.79 -14.76 24.14
N GLN A 72 -15.13 -14.39 23.04
CA GLN A 72 -13.93 -15.05 22.53
C GLN A 72 -12.74 -14.08 22.57
N VAL A 73 -11.53 -14.65 22.64
CA VAL A 73 -10.31 -13.86 22.46
C VAL A 73 -10.22 -13.42 21.00
N TRP A 74 -10.00 -12.13 20.77
CA TRP A 74 -9.84 -11.53 19.46
C TRP A 74 -8.84 -10.38 19.54
N ARG A 75 -8.38 -9.90 18.38
CA ARG A 75 -7.44 -8.77 18.28
C ARG A 75 -8.14 -7.51 17.79
N ALA A 76 -7.89 -6.38 18.43
CA ALA A 76 -8.37 -5.09 17.95
C ALA A 76 -7.53 -4.60 16.76
N GLY A 77 -8.20 -4.17 15.69
CA GLY A 77 -7.59 -3.64 14.46
C GLY A 77 -7.94 -4.45 13.21
N ALA A 78 -8.13 -3.76 12.08
CA ALA A 78 -8.54 -4.40 10.82
C ALA A 78 -7.40 -5.09 10.06
N ASN A 79 -6.22 -4.46 10.01
CA ASN A 79 -5.02 -4.99 9.36
C ASN A 79 -4.02 -5.37 10.47
N GLU A 80 -3.24 -4.40 10.94
CA GLU A 80 -2.37 -4.48 12.11
C GLU A 80 -3.15 -4.36 13.43
N ASN A 81 -2.54 -4.82 14.53
CA ASN A 81 -3.10 -4.67 15.86
C ASN A 81 -3.07 -3.19 16.31
N THR A 82 -4.04 -2.82 17.13
CA THR A 82 -4.01 -1.51 17.79
C THR A 82 -2.81 -1.44 18.73
N ARG A 83 -1.96 -0.43 18.56
CA ARG A 83 -0.78 -0.20 19.40
C ARG A 83 -0.95 1.07 20.21
N VAL A 84 -0.60 0.98 21.49
CA VAL A 84 -0.50 2.12 22.40
C VAL A 84 0.97 2.31 22.75
N GLU A 85 1.50 3.50 22.50
CA GLU A 85 2.89 3.86 22.72
C GLU A 85 2.98 5.06 23.67
N PHE A 86 3.98 5.00 24.55
CA PHE A 86 4.28 6.06 25.51
C PHE A 86 5.73 6.51 25.30
N SER A 87 5.97 7.82 25.26
CA SER A 87 7.33 8.35 25.09
C SER A 87 8.20 8.23 26.35
N THR A 88 7.60 7.92 27.50
CA THR A 88 8.27 7.75 28.79
C THR A 88 7.67 6.53 29.51
N PRO A 89 8.35 5.95 30.51
CA PRO A 89 7.81 4.83 31.28
C PRO A 89 6.48 5.17 31.95
N VAL A 90 5.54 4.21 31.93
CA VAL A 90 4.22 4.33 32.57
C VAL A 90 3.92 3.11 33.43
N ALA A 91 3.02 3.27 34.40
CA ALA A 91 2.50 2.20 35.24
C ALA A 91 1.02 1.96 34.95
N VAL A 92 0.57 0.72 35.16
CA VAL A 92 -0.82 0.26 34.94
C VAL A 92 -1.48 -0.05 36.27
#